data_AF-A0A534NFY3-F1
#
_entry.id   AF-A0A534NFY3-F1
#
_cell.length_a   1.000
_cell.length_b   1.000
_cell.length_c   1.000
_cell.angle_alpha   90.00
_cell.angle_beta   90.00
_cell.angle_gamma   90.00
#
_symmetry.space_group_name_H-M   'P 1'
#
loop_
_entity.id
_entity.type
_entity.pdbx_description
1 polymer ?
#
loop_
_entity_poly.entity_id
_entity_poly.type
_entity_poly.pdbx_seq_one_letter_code
_entity_poly.pdbx_strand_id
1 'polypeptide(L)'
;MKSKTQWIIALLLAVTLLGSIGCSAPLSTREQGGLIGAGLGAGTGAIIGSTVGHAAVGALIGGPIGLVAGGLIGDQLMGQERVQDDQQRQIDQNRSEVERLRRENERLRQQSGER
;
A
#
# COMPACT_ATOMS: atom_id res chain seq x y z
N MET A 1 28.96 18.93 -20.88
CA MET A 1 27.63 18.32 -20.61
C MET A 1 27.73 16.97 -19.89
N LYS A 2 28.70 16.10 -20.21
CA LYS A 2 28.88 14.77 -19.59
C LYS A 2 28.98 14.77 -18.05
N SER A 3 29.60 15.78 -17.44
CA SER A 3 29.76 15.88 -15.99
C SER A 3 28.45 16.12 -15.22
N LYS A 4 27.52 16.90 -15.78
CA LYS A 4 26.22 17.19 -15.13
C LYS A 4 25.31 15.96 -15.14
N THR A 5 25.32 15.20 -16.23
CA THR A 5 24.54 13.96 -16.35
C THR A 5 25.06 12.88 -15.39
N GLN A 6 26.38 12.78 -15.21
CA GLN A 6 26.97 11.87 -14.22
C GLN A 6 26.62 12.24 -12.77
N TRP A 7 26.54 13.53 -12.45
CA TRP A 7 26.07 13.99 -11.13
C TRP A 7 24.60 13.65 -10.87
N ILE A 8 23.73 13.83 -11.86
CA ILE A 8 22.31 13.48 -11.75
C ILE A 8 22.14 11.96 -11.57
N ILE A 9 22.88 11.15 -12.32
CA ILE A 9 22.85 9.68 -12.21
C ILE A 9 23.36 9.22 -10.83
N ALA A 10 24.47 9.80 -10.35
CA ALA A 10 25.01 9.48 -9.02
C ALA A 10 24.04 9.85 -7.89
N LEU A 11 23.34 10.99 -8.01
CA LEU A 11 22.33 11.41 -7.04
C LEU A 11 21.12 10.47 -7.04
N LEU A 12 20.65 10.06 -8.22
CA LEU A 12 19.57 9.07 -8.37
C LEU A 12 19.93 7.73 -7.75
N LEU A 13 21.15 7.23 -8.01
CA LEU A 13 21.69 5.99 -7.42
C LEU A 13 21.81 6.07 -5.89
N ALA A 14 22.27 7.21 -5.36
CA ALA A 14 22.36 7.39 -3.91
C ALA A 14 20.98 7.35 -3.24
N VAL A 15 19.97 7.97 -3.84
CA VAL A 15 18.58 7.97 -3.33
C VAL A 15 17.99 6.55 -3.33
N THR A 16 18.21 5.75 -4.37
CA THR A 16 17.76 4.35 -4.40
C THR A 16 18.49 3.47 -3.39
N LEU A 17 19.81 3.67 -3.19
CA LEU A 17 20.54 2.96 -2.15
C LEU A 17 20.05 3.33 -0.74
N LEU A 18 19.82 4.61 -0.46
CA LEU A 18 19.28 5.07 0.83
C LEU A 18 17.87 4.52 1.09
N GLY A 19 17.04 4.37 0.06
CA GLY A 19 15.71 3.74 0.16
C GLY A 19 15.73 2.27 0.57
N SER A 20 16.84 1.56 0.34
CA SER A 20 16.96 0.13 0.69
C SER A 20 17.22 -0.15 2.18
N ILE A 21 17.62 0.86 2.96
CA ILE A 21 17.98 0.72 4.39
C ILE A 21 16.71 0.67 5.29
N GLY A 22 15.54 1.06 4.78
CA GLY A 22 14.28 1.10 5.54
C GLY A 22 13.43 -0.18 5.53
N CYS A 23 13.90 -1.29 4.94
CA CYS A 23 13.08 -2.48 4.67
C CYS A 23 12.90 -3.45 5.86
N SER A 24 13.20 -3.04 7.10
CA SER A 24 13.32 -3.99 8.23
C SER A 24 12.44 -3.66 9.45
N ALA A 25 11.57 -2.66 9.39
CA ALA A 25 10.61 -2.39 10.47
C ALA A 25 9.17 -2.62 9.97
N PRO A 26 8.29 -3.24 10.77
CA PRO A 26 6.86 -3.19 10.50
C PRO A 26 6.40 -1.73 10.67
N LEU A 27 6.45 -0.98 9.57
CA LEU A 27 5.93 0.39 9.52
C LEU A 27 4.44 0.34 9.84
N SER A 28 3.98 1.23 10.72
CA SER A 28 2.54 1.40 10.93
C SER A 28 1.86 1.78 9.61
N THR A 29 0.57 1.47 9.41
CA THR A 29 -0.15 1.78 8.16
C THR A 29 -0.16 3.29 7.87
N ARG A 30 -0.04 4.14 8.90
CA ARG A 30 0.23 5.58 8.78
C ARG A 30 1.61 5.90 8.22
N GLU A 31 2.67 5.29 8.74
CA GLU A 31 4.02 5.51 8.22
C GLU A 31 4.18 4.94 6.82
N GLN A 32 3.61 3.77 6.54
CA GLN A 32 3.60 3.18 5.22
C GLN A 32 2.80 4.05 4.23
N GLY A 33 1.61 4.51 4.61
CA GLY A 33 0.80 5.43 3.81
C GLY A 33 1.52 6.76 3.53
N GLY A 34 2.14 7.35 4.55
CA GLY A 34 2.93 8.57 4.44
C GLY A 34 4.18 8.40 3.58
N LEU A 35 4.91 7.30 3.72
CA LEU A 35 6.12 7.04 2.93
C LEU A 35 5.78 6.81 1.45
N ILE A 36 4.74 6.02 1.18
CA ILE A 36 4.25 5.79 -0.19
C ILE A 36 3.73 7.10 -0.78
N GLY A 37 2.92 7.84 -0.03
CA GLY A 37 2.42 9.15 -0.45
C GLY A 37 3.55 10.15 -0.72
N ALA A 38 4.57 10.19 0.13
CA ALA A 38 5.74 11.05 -0.05
C ALA A 38 6.56 10.67 -1.27
N GLY A 39 6.79 9.36 -1.48
CA GLY A 39 7.52 8.86 -2.64
C GLY A 39 6.79 9.14 -3.95
N LEU A 40 5.48 8.90 -3.98
CA LEU A 40 4.64 9.21 -5.15
C LEU A 40 4.56 10.72 -5.38
N GLY A 41 4.30 11.51 -4.34
CA GLY A 41 4.22 12.97 -4.44
C GLY A 41 5.53 13.61 -4.87
N ALA A 42 6.66 13.18 -4.31
CA ALA A 42 7.98 13.64 -4.71
C ALA A 42 8.32 13.19 -6.15
N GLY A 43 8.00 11.96 -6.53
CA GLY A 43 8.22 11.44 -7.87
C GLY A 43 7.42 12.19 -8.93
N THR A 44 6.11 12.33 -8.72
CA THR A 44 5.23 13.09 -9.62
C THR A 44 5.61 14.57 -9.66
N GLY A 45 5.91 15.17 -8.50
CA GLY A 45 6.39 16.54 -8.39
C GLY A 45 7.72 16.75 -9.13
N ALA A 46 8.65 15.80 -9.06
CA ALA A 46 9.92 15.85 -9.79
C ALA A 46 9.70 15.81 -11.31
N ILE A 47 8.80 14.94 -11.78
CA ILE A 47 8.46 14.82 -13.21
C ILE A 47 7.89 16.14 -13.71
N ILE A 48 6.88 16.71 -13.03
CA ILE A 48 6.27 17.98 -13.42
C ILE A 48 7.27 19.13 -13.29
N GLY A 49 8.03 19.20 -12.19
CA GLY A 49 9.07 20.21 -12.00
C GLY A 49 10.15 20.15 -13.08
N SER A 50 10.46 18.95 -13.59
CA SER A 50 11.46 18.77 -14.66
C SER A 50 11.04 19.39 -15.99
N THR A 51 9.75 19.50 -16.28
CA THR A 51 9.25 20.14 -17.52
C THR A 51 9.49 21.64 -17.52
N VAL A 52 9.59 22.26 -16.34
CA VAL A 52 9.91 23.69 -16.15
C VAL A 52 11.34 23.92 -15.66
N GLY A 53 12.21 22.89 -15.73
CA GLY A 53 13.62 22.97 -15.35
C GLY A 53 13.93 22.92 -13.85
N HIS A 54 12.94 22.64 -13.01
CA HIS A 54 13.00 22.68 -11.55
C HIS A 54 12.51 21.37 -10.91
N ALA A 55 13.09 20.23 -11.32
CA ALA A 55 12.73 18.91 -10.80
C ALA A 55 12.88 18.81 -9.27
N ALA A 56 13.97 19.34 -8.72
CA ALA A 56 14.22 19.31 -7.28
C ALA A 56 13.17 20.11 -6.48
N VAL A 57 12.75 21.25 -7.02
CA VAL A 57 11.72 22.10 -6.38
C VAL A 57 10.37 21.39 -6.41
N GLY A 58 10.01 20.78 -7.54
CA GLY A 58 8.78 20.01 -7.66
C GLY A 58 8.75 18.80 -6.72
N ALA A 59 9.88 18.11 -6.55
CA ALA A 59 10.01 17.00 -5.60
C ALA A 59 9.90 17.47 -4.14
N LEU A 60 10.54 18.59 -3.79
CA LEU A 60 10.52 19.17 -2.45
C LEU A 60 9.15 19.69 -2.04
N ILE A 61 8.31 20.07 -3.00
CA ILE A 61 6.92 20.48 -2.72
C ILE A 61 6.02 19.26 -2.68
N GLY A 62 6.13 18.37 -3.68
CA GLY A 62 5.26 17.19 -3.79
C GLY A 62 5.51 16.15 -2.70
N GLY A 63 6.74 16.00 -2.22
CA GLY A 63 7.11 15.05 -1.18
C GLY A 63 6.41 15.28 0.16
N PRO A 64 6.55 16.46 0.79
CA PRO A 64 5.87 16.78 2.05
C PRO A 64 4.35 16.74 1.92
N ILE A 65 3.78 17.22 0.82
CA ILE A 65 2.34 17.16 0.56
C ILE A 65 1.87 15.71 0.48
N GLY A 66 2.58 14.88 -0.27
CA GLY A 66 2.31 13.45 -0.39
C GLY A 66 2.47 12.71 0.94
N LEU A 67 3.45 13.11 1.76
CA LEU A 67 3.68 12.53 3.08
C LEU A 67 2.51 12.78 4.01
N VAL A 68 2.07 14.04 4.12
CA VAL A 68 0.94 14.42 4.97
C VAL A 68 -0.34 13.75 4.48
N ALA A 69 -0.62 13.82 3.17
CA ALA A 69 -1.81 13.19 2.59
C ALA A 69 -1.82 11.67 2.81
N GLY A 70 -0.70 11.00 2.53
CA GLY A 70 -0.56 9.56 2.71
C GLY A 70 -0.62 9.14 4.18
N GLY A 71 -0.06 9.93 5.09
CA GLY A 71 -0.10 9.67 6.53
C GLY A 71 -1.49 9.86 7.16
N LEU A 72 -2.30 10.77 6.61
CA LEU A 72 -3.71 10.93 7.00
C LEU A 72 -4.58 9.79 6.48
N ILE A 73 -4.37 9.36 5.22
CA ILE A 73 -5.12 8.24 4.63
C ILE A 73 -4.74 6.91 5.31
N GLY A 74 -3.46 6.70 5.60
CA GLY A 74 -2.96 5.53 6.31
C GLY A 74 -3.53 5.37 7.72
N ASP A 75 -3.88 6.48 8.38
CA ASP A 75 -4.53 6.44 9.70
C ASP A 75 -5.94 5.83 9.66
N GLN A 76 -6.69 6.07 8.58
CA GLN A 76 -8.01 5.47 8.39
C GLN A 76 -7.93 3.99 8.01
N LEU A 77 -6.91 3.61 7.25
CA LEU A 77 -6.68 2.22 6.85
C LEU A 77 -6.35 1.32 8.06
N MET A 78 -5.66 1.84 9.10
CA MET A 78 -5.44 1.10 10.36
C MET A 78 -6.74 0.62 11.02
N GLY A 79 -7.80 1.43 10.96
CA GLY A 79 -9.11 1.06 11.50
C GLY A 79 -9.75 -0.07 10.69
N GLN A 80 -9.58 -0.03 9.36
CA GLN A 80 -10.12 -1.02 8.45
C GLN A 80 -9.39 -2.37 8.56
N GLU A 81 -8.08 -2.36 8.79
CA GLU A 81 -7.28 -3.59 8.90
C GLU A 81 -7.67 -4.43 10.12
N ARG A 82 -7.97 -3.77 11.26
CA ARG A 82 -8.50 -4.44 12.45
C ARG A 82 -9.89 -5.02 12.21
N VAL A 83 -10.77 -4.26 11.54
CA VAL A 83 -12.11 -4.73 11.18
C VAL A 83 -12.02 -5.91 10.20
N GLN A 84 -11.04 -5.89 9.29
CA GLN A 84 -10.82 -6.97 8.32
C GLN A 84 -10.30 -8.24 9.01
N ASP A 85 -9.37 -8.12 9.97
CA ASP A 85 -8.89 -9.28 10.75
C ASP A 85 -10.02 -9.91 11.58
N ASP A 86 -10.85 -9.08 12.22
CA ASP A 86 -12.02 -9.55 12.97
C ASP A 86 -13.09 -10.15 12.05
N GLN A 87 -13.31 -9.58 10.86
CA GLN A 87 -14.21 -10.16 9.86
C GLN A 87 -13.70 -11.51 9.36
N GLN A 88 -12.39 -11.63 9.11
CA GLN A 88 -11.80 -12.87 8.62
C GLN A 88 -11.99 -14.00 9.64
N ARG A 89 -11.80 -13.70 10.93
CA ARG A 89 -12.08 -14.65 12.03
C ARG A 89 -13.55 -15.06 12.08
N GLN A 90 -14.48 -14.12 11.88
CA GLN A 90 -15.91 -14.42 11.82
C GLN A 90 -16.27 -15.28 10.60
N ILE A 91 -15.65 -15.01 9.44
CA ILE A 91 -15.84 -15.80 8.22
C ILE A 91 -15.32 -17.22 8.41
N ASP A 92 -14.16 -17.40 9.04
CA ASP A 92 -13.58 -18.73 9.30
C ASP A 92 -14.43 -19.54 10.28
N GLN A 93 -15.03 -18.89 11.28
CA GLN A 93 -16.01 -19.54 12.17
C GLN A 93 -17.27 -19.95 11.40
N ASN A 94 -17.87 -19.03 10.65
CA ASN A 94 -19.07 -19.31 9.87
C ASN A 94 -18.85 -20.35 8.77
N ARG A 95 -17.64 -20.47 8.22
CA ARG A 95 -17.30 -21.48 7.20
C ARG A 95 -17.64 -22.88 7.66
N SER A 96 -17.37 -23.20 8.93
CA SER A 96 -17.67 -24.50 9.51
C SER A 96 -19.17 -24.80 9.55
N GLU A 97 -20.01 -23.79 9.79
CA GLU A 97 -21.46 -23.91 9.76
C GLU A 97 -22.00 -24.06 8.35
N VAL A 98 -21.49 -23.26 7.40
CA VAL A 98 -21.87 -23.34 5.98
C VAL A 98 -21.54 -24.72 5.40
N GLU A 99 -20.38 -25.29 5.74
CA GLU A 99 -20.02 -26.65 5.35
C GLU A 99 -20.91 -27.71 5.99
N ARG A 100 -21.37 -27.49 7.23
CA ARG A 100 -22.30 -28.40 7.90
C ARG A 100 -23.67 -28.37 7.22
N LEU A 101 -24.20 -27.17 6.96
CA LEU A 101 -25.47 -26.95 6.26
C LEU A 101 -25.44 -27.47 4.83
N ARG A 102 -24.32 -27.32 4.12
CA ARG A 102 -24.13 -27.91 2.78
C ARG A 102 -24.19 -29.42 2.82
N ARG A 103 -23.48 -30.05 3.75
CA ARG A 103 -23.51 -31.52 3.92
C ARG A 103 -24.91 -32.03 4.25
N GLU A 104 -25.67 -31.30 5.05
CA GLU A 104 -27.05 -31.65 5.35
C GLU A 104 -27.97 -31.50 4.13
N ASN A 105 -27.83 -30.40 3.38
CA ASN A 105 -28.56 -30.20 2.13
C ASN A 105 -28.24 -31.28 1.10
N GLU A 106 -26.98 -31.68 0.95
CA GLU A 106 -26.57 -32.74 0.03
C GLU A 106 -27.21 -34.08 0.39
N ARG A 107 -27.26 -34.41 1.70
CA ARG A 107 -27.93 -35.64 2.18
C ARG A 107 -29.43 -35.60 1.92
N LEU A 108 -30.09 -34.48 2.22
CA LEU A 108 -31.51 -34.31 1.94
C LEU A 108 -31.80 -34.40 0.44
N ARG A 109 -30.96 -33.77 -0.40
CA ARG A 109 -31.07 -33.85 -1.86
C ARG A 109 -30.96 -35.28 -2.38
N GLN A 110 -30.03 -36.08 -1.84
CA GLN A 110 -29.90 -37.49 -2.18
C GLN A 110 -31.16 -38.29 -1.81
N GLN A 111 -31.68 -38.11 -0.58
CA GLN A 111 -32.91 -38.78 -0.14
C GLN A 111 -34.15 -38.37 -0.95
N SER A 112 -34.23 -37.11 -1.37
CA SER A 112 -35.33 -36.62 -2.19
C SER A 112 -35.22 -37.00 -3.67
N GLY A 113 -34.01 -37.28 -4.16
CA GLY A 113 -33.75 -37.69 -5.55
C GLY A 113 -33.97 -39.18 -5.82
N GLU A 114 -34.08 -40.00 -4.77
CA GLU A 114 -34.37 -41.45 -4.85
C GLU A 114 -35.88 -41.79 -4.77
N ARG A 115 -36.78 -40.80 -4.95
CA ARG A 115 -38.23 -40.99 -5.07
C ARG A 115 -38.73 -40.57 -6.44
#